data_AF-A0A161N170-F1
#
_entry.id   AF-A0A161N170-F1
#
_cell.length_a   1.000
_cell.length_b   1.000
_cell.length_c   1.000
_cell.angle_alpha   90.00
_cell.angle_beta   90.00
_cell.angle_gamma   90.00
#
_symmetry.space_group_name_H-M   'P 1'
#
loop_
_entity.id
_entity.type
_entity.pdbx_description
1 polymer ?
#
loop_
_entity_poly.entity_id
_entity_poly.type
_entity_poly.pdbx_seq_one_letter_code
_entity_poly.pdbx_strand_id
1 'polypeptide(L)'
;HIASKAIVNERYDYTSRFVRPQLAEKSHLISGWSGGGGGTLLEYLRIVRKVDELVAARDPNALAYHLEKMQPQLTNLCRNIKLVPSKTPLDRLAQCEMSKRTADLLQNLIIGSTSEQENDEDDVMTLYGCVDALASLIAELPLPSDYRLDQWLGVGNLWKRCATAPYK
;
A
#
# COMPACT_ATOMS: atom_id res chain seq x y z
N HIS A 1 5.30 15.11 14.61
CA HIS A 1 4.69 14.09 15.51
C HIS A 1 3.17 13.93 15.39
N ILE A 2 2.37 14.95 15.04
CA ILE A 2 0.91 14.76 14.90
C ILE A 2 0.59 13.69 13.85
N ALA A 3 1.23 13.75 12.68
CA ALA A 3 1.07 12.74 11.63
C ALA A 3 1.51 11.35 12.11
N SER A 4 2.70 11.23 12.72
CA SER A 4 3.23 9.95 13.24
C SER A 4 2.30 9.33 14.30
N LYS A 5 1.80 10.12 15.26
CA LYS A 5 0.81 9.65 16.24
C LYS A 5 -0.48 9.19 15.57
N ALA A 6 -0.96 9.91 14.58
CA ALA A 6 -2.24 9.60 13.96
C ALA A 6 -2.16 8.33 13.08
N ILE A 7 -1.03 8.11 12.41
CA ILE A 7 -0.73 6.88 11.65
C ILE A 7 -0.64 5.68 12.58
N VAL A 8 0.15 5.76 13.65
CA VAL A 8 0.33 4.65 14.61
C VAL A 8 -0.97 4.24 15.30
N ASN A 9 -1.90 5.19 15.50
CA ASN A 9 -3.20 4.91 16.11
C ASN A 9 -4.30 4.62 15.08
N GLU A 10 -3.95 4.47 13.79
CA GLU A 10 -4.90 4.23 12.69
C GLU A 10 -6.05 5.25 12.62
N ARG A 11 -5.82 6.48 13.12
CA ARG A 11 -6.84 7.56 13.12
C ARG A 11 -6.79 8.32 11.81
N TYR A 12 -7.07 7.62 10.71
CA TYR A 12 -6.98 8.18 9.35
C TYR A 12 -8.00 9.29 9.10
N ASP A 13 -9.19 9.23 9.71
CA ASP A 13 -10.20 10.29 9.63
C ASP A 13 -9.75 11.59 10.30
N TYR A 14 -9.19 11.47 11.50
CA TYR A 14 -8.61 12.60 12.24
C TYR A 14 -7.45 13.23 11.45
N THR A 15 -6.60 12.39 10.86
CA THR A 15 -5.51 12.85 10.00
C THR A 15 -6.05 13.55 8.76
N SER A 16 -7.05 12.97 8.08
CA SER A 16 -7.57 13.57 6.85
C SER A 16 -8.24 14.93 7.07
N ARG A 17 -8.90 15.12 8.22
CA ARG A 17 -9.71 16.31 8.53
C ARG A 17 -8.88 17.48 9.08
N PHE A 18 -7.85 17.19 9.88
CA PHE A 18 -7.05 18.22 10.54
C PHE A 18 -5.68 18.41 9.90
N VAL A 19 -5.06 17.34 9.40
CA VAL A 19 -3.70 17.37 8.84
C VAL A 19 -3.76 17.84 7.38
N ARG A 20 -4.66 17.34 6.51
CA ARG A 20 -4.70 17.78 5.09
C ARG A 20 -4.81 19.29 4.87
N PRO A 21 -5.73 20.04 5.50
CA PRO A 21 -5.87 21.48 5.24
C PRO A 21 -4.65 22.27 5.73
N GLN A 22 -4.19 21.98 6.94
CA GLN A 22 -3.05 22.67 7.56
C GLN A 22 -1.73 22.38 6.83
N LEU A 23 -1.57 21.16 6.31
CA LEU A 23 -0.39 20.76 5.56
C LEU A 23 -0.41 21.26 4.11
N ALA A 24 -1.58 21.38 3.46
CA ALA A 24 -1.68 21.95 2.12
C ALA A 24 -1.30 23.44 2.10
N GLU A 25 -1.83 24.23 3.06
CA GLU A 25 -1.53 25.66 3.15
C GLU A 25 -0.05 25.96 3.46
N LYS A 26 0.61 25.12 4.26
CA LYS A 26 2.01 25.35 4.70
C LYS A 26 3.05 24.51 3.96
N SER A 27 2.62 23.70 2.99
CA SER A 27 3.46 22.79 2.21
C SER A 27 4.65 23.49 1.55
N HIS A 28 4.42 24.67 0.99
CA HIS A 28 5.42 25.49 0.30
C HIS A 28 6.52 26.04 1.22
N LEU A 29 6.31 26.03 2.54
CA LEU A 29 7.27 26.49 3.54
C LEU A 29 8.18 25.37 4.06
N ILE A 30 7.93 24.12 3.69
CA ILE A 30 8.63 22.95 4.25
C ILE A 30 9.59 22.41 3.19
N SER A 31 10.89 22.59 3.42
CA SER A 31 11.93 22.03 2.55
C SER A 31 11.82 20.50 2.47
N GLY A 32 11.89 19.93 1.27
CA GLY A 32 11.75 18.49 1.03
C GLY A 32 10.30 17.96 1.04
N TRP A 33 9.30 18.84 1.00
CA TRP A 33 7.88 18.46 1.03
C TRP A 33 7.43 17.58 -0.13
N SER A 34 7.77 17.97 -1.35
CA SER A 34 7.27 17.36 -2.60
C SER A 34 7.97 16.06 -2.99
N GLY A 35 9.05 15.66 -2.30
CA GLY A 35 9.90 14.52 -2.71
C GLY A 35 10.22 13.49 -1.62
N GLY A 36 9.64 13.58 -0.43
CA GLY A 36 9.89 12.56 0.61
C GLY A 36 9.19 12.81 1.94
N GLY A 37 8.94 14.07 2.30
CA GLY A 37 8.29 14.41 3.58
C GLY A 37 6.75 14.35 3.55
N GLY A 38 6.12 15.52 3.69
CA GLY A 38 4.66 15.61 3.83
C GLY A 38 3.87 15.21 2.59
N GLY A 39 4.45 15.30 1.40
CA GLY A 39 3.84 14.81 0.15
C GLY A 39 3.55 13.31 0.22
N THR A 40 4.53 12.49 0.62
CA THR A 40 4.39 11.04 0.79
C THR A 40 3.32 10.69 1.82
N LEU A 41 3.25 11.43 2.94
CA LEU A 41 2.23 11.22 3.97
C LEU A 41 0.82 11.51 3.45
N LEU A 42 0.65 12.56 2.66
CA LEU A 42 -0.64 12.91 2.06
C LEU A 42 -1.04 11.90 0.97
N GLU A 43 -0.09 11.45 0.17
CA GLU A 43 -0.29 10.42 -0.85
C GLU A 43 -0.69 9.08 -0.21
N TYR A 44 0.02 8.66 0.84
CA TYR A 44 -0.33 7.49 1.65
C TYR A 44 -1.78 7.57 2.16
N LEU A 45 -2.15 8.66 2.84
CA LEU A 45 -3.51 8.81 3.39
C LEU A 45 -4.58 8.78 2.30
N ARG A 46 -4.29 9.34 1.13
CA ARG A 46 -5.21 9.32 -0.02
C ARG A 46 -5.39 7.92 -0.57
N ILE A 47 -4.30 7.18 -0.72
CA ILE A 47 -4.30 5.81 -1.25
C ILE A 47 -5.01 4.87 -0.28
N VAL A 48 -4.65 4.88 1.00
CA VAL A 48 -5.29 4.03 2.04
C VAL A 48 -6.79 4.24 2.04
N ARG A 49 -7.25 5.50 2.10
CA ARG A 49 -8.68 5.81 2.07
C ARG A 49 -9.37 5.30 0.80
N LYS A 50 -8.73 5.48 -0.36
CA LYS A 50 -9.31 5.03 -1.63
C LYS A 50 -9.40 3.51 -1.72
N VAL A 51 -8.39 2.79 -1.21
CA VAL A 51 -8.43 1.32 -1.14
C VAL A 51 -9.51 0.87 -0.15
N ASP A 52 -9.62 1.50 1.02
CA ASP A 52 -10.66 1.18 2.01
C ASP A 52 -12.07 1.42 1.43
N GLU A 53 -12.29 2.51 0.68
CA GLU A 53 -13.54 2.80 -0.02
C GLU A 53 -13.86 1.71 -1.08
N LEU A 54 -12.86 1.24 -1.83
CA LEU A 54 -13.02 0.18 -2.83
C LEU A 54 -13.32 -1.18 -2.18
N VAL A 55 -12.63 -1.53 -1.09
CA VAL A 55 -12.87 -2.76 -0.32
C VAL A 55 -14.28 -2.72 0.31
N ALA A 56 -14.70 -1.57 0.83
CA ALA A 56 -16.03 -1.40 1.42
C ALA A 56 -17.16 -1.47 0.37
N ALA A 57 -16.93 -1.01 -0.86
CA ALA A 57 -17.90 -1.04 -1.93
C ALA A 57 -18.29 -2.46 -2.38
N ARG A 58 -17.43 -3.46 -2.12
CA ARG A 58 -17.62 -4.88 -2.51
C ARG A 58 -18.01 -5.06 -3.99
N ASP A 59 -17.53 -4.18 -4.86
CA ASP A 59 -17.68 -4.32 -6.31
C ASP A 59 -16.37 -4.88 -6.90
N PRO A 60 -16.33 -6.19 -7.18
CA PRO A 60 -15.13 -6.89 -7.63
C PRO A 60 -14.69 -6.48 -9.04
N ASN A 61 -15.64 -6.14 -9.93
CA ASN A 61 -15.33 -5.66 -11.28
C ASN A 61 -14.77 -4.24 -11.26
N ALA A 62 -15.26 -3.38 -10.36
CA ALA A 62 -14.67 -2.07 -10.14
C ALA A 62 -13.31 -2.16 -9.44
N LEU A 63 -13.09 -3.17 -8.59
CA LEU A 63 -11.86 -3.35 -7.84
C LEU A 63 -10.69 -3.53 -8.82
N ALA A 64 -10.62 -4.62 -9.60
CA ALA A 64 -9.48 -4.92 -10.50
C ALA A 64 -9.05 -3.73 -11.39
N TYR A 65 -10.01 -3.07 -12.04
CA TYR A 65 -9.76 -1.87 -12.87
C TYR A 65 -9.16 -0.71 -12.07
N HIS A 66 -9.66 -0.45 -10.86
CA HIS A 66 -9.11 0.61 -10.02
C HIS A 66 -7.72 0.28 -9.50
N LEU A 67 -7.36 -1.01 -9.39
CA LEU A 67 -6.05 -1.46 -8.91
C LEU A 67 -4.97 -1.28 -9.94
N GLU A 68 -5.21 -1.70 -11.17
CA GLU A 68 -4.31 -1.47 -12.29
C GLU A 68 -4.00 0.02 -12.42
N LYS A 69 -5.02 0.87 -12.27
CA LYS A 69 -4.87 2.33 -12.30
C LYS A 69 -4.10 2.89 -11.09
N MET A 70 -4.09 2.21 -9.94
CA MET A 70 -3.40 2.64 -8.72
C MET A 70 -1.99 2.05 -8.59
N GLN A 71 -1.64 1.01 -9.35
CA GLN A 71 -0.34 0.34 -9.28
C GLN A 71 0.86 1.31 -9.45
N PRO A 72 0.84 2.31 -10.36
CA PRO A 72 1.94 3.28 -10.45
C PRO A 72 2.04 4.15 -9.18
N GLN A 73 0.91 4.52 -8.59
CA GLN A 73 0.85 5.34 -7.37
C GLN A 73 1.35 4.55 -6.16
N LEU A 74 0.98 3.28 -6.05
CA LEU A 74 1.42 2.38 -4.99
C LEU A 74 2.92 2.10 -5.10
N THR A 75 3.42 1.86 -6.31
CA THR A 75 4.87 1.70 -6.57
C THR A 75 5.65 2.94 -6.15
N ASN A 76 5.18 4.12 -6.55
CA ASN A 76 5.80 5.38 -6.17
C ASN A 76 5.75 5.60 -4.65
N LEU A 77 4.63 5.25 -4.01
CA LEU A 77 4.46 5.33 -2.57
C LEU A 77 5.48 4.45 -1.83
N CYS A 78 5.66 3.18 -2.23
CA CYS A 78 6.64 2.28 -1.59
C CYS A 78 8.06 2.87 -1.62
N ARG A 79 8.46 3.46 -2.75
CA ARG A 79 9.76 4.15 -2.91
C ARG A 79 9.87 5.37 -2.02
N ASN A 80 8.80 6.16 -1.95
CA ASN A 80 8.79 7.42 -1.21
C ASN A 80 8.65 7.23 0.31
N ILE A 81 8.05 6.13 0.78
CA ILE A 81 7.96 5.82 2.22
C ILE A 81 9.35 5.75 2.85
N LYS A 82 10.34 5.21 2.14
CA LYS A 82 11.75 5.17 2.59
C LYS A 82 12.36 6.56 2.77
N LEU A 83 11.87 7.55 2.05
CA LEU A 83 12.37 8.93 2.05
C LEU A 83 11.70 9.80 3.14
N VAL A 84 10.71 9.27 3.86
CA VAL A 84 10.05 9.98 4.97
C VAL A 84 11.06 10.22 6.10
N PRO A 85 11.29 11.48 6.52
CA PRO A 85 12.24 11.79 7.59
C PRO A 85 11.87 11.10 8.91
N SER A 86 12.76 10.25 9.43
CA SER A 86 12.55 9.45 10.64
C SER A 86 13.50 9.87 11.78
N LYS A 87 13.22 11.00 12.41
CA LYS A 87 14.10 11.59 13.45
C LYS A 87 13.85 11.02 14.85
N THR A 88 12.67 10.47 15.12
CA THR A 88 12.32 9.92 16.44
C THR A 88 11.88 8.46 16.35
N PRO A 89 11.93 7.69 17.47
CA PRO A 89 11.39 6.33 17.50
C PRO A 89 9.93 6.26 17.03
N LEU A 90 9.13 7.27 17.36
CA LEU A 90 7.74 7.36 16.93
C LEU A 90 7.61 7.55 15.41
N ASP A 91 8.52 8.32 14.79
CA ASP A 91 8.51 8.51 13.34
C ASP A 91 8.94 7.23 12.60
N ARG A 92 9.90 6.48 13.16
CA ARG A 92 10.28 5.15 12.66
C ARG A 92 9.14 4.16 12.76
N LEU A 93 8.42 4.13 13.89
CA LEU A 93 7.24 3.29 14.06
C LEU A 93 6.16 3.63 13.03
N ALA A 94 5.87 4.92 12.83
CA ALA A 94 4.91 5.35 11.81
C ALA A 94 5.33 4.92 10.40
N GLN A 95 6.62 4.99 10.05
CA GLN A 95 7.14 4.50 8.77
C GLN A 95 6.96 2.97 8.63
N CYS A 96 7.14 2.21 9.70
CA CYS A 96 6.91 0.76 9.71
C CYS A 96 5.43 0.43 9.51
N GLU A 97 4.53 1.13 10.22
CA GLU A 97 3.07 0.94 10.07
C GLU A 97 2.57 1.35 8.69
N MET A 98 3.09 2.45 8.11
CA MET A 98 2.80 2.81 6.71
C MET A 98 3.22 1.70 5.75
N SER A 99 4.41 1.13 5.96
CA SER A 99 4.95 0.08 5.11
C SER A 99 4.11 -1.19 5.20
N LYS A 100 3.81 -1.63 6.42
CA LYS A 100 2.98 -2.82 6.67
C LYS A 100 1.60 -2.66 6.05
N ARG A 101 0.89 -1.56 6.36
CA ARG A 101 -0.44 -1.31 5.82
C ARG A 101 -0.43 -1.25 4.29
N THR A 102 0.59 -0.64 3.68
CA THR A 102 0.70 -0.59 2.21
C THR A 102 0.86 -1.98 1.62
N ALA A 103 1.70 -2.82 2.23
CA ALA A 103 1.89 -4.21 1.79
C ALA A 103 0.62 -5.06 1.99
N ASP A 104 -0.06 -4.93 3.12
CA ASP A 104 -1.34 -5.62 3.40
C ASP A 104 -2.41 -5.22 2.38
N LEU A 105 -2.53 -3.93 2.07
CA LEU A 105 -3.49 -3.45 1.06
C LEU A 105 -3.16 -4.00 -0.32
N LEU A 106 -1.88 -4.05 -0.71
CA LEU A 106 -1.44 -4.63 -1.98
C LEU A 106 -1.70 -6.14 -2.07
N GLN A 107 -1.54 -6.87 -0.96
CA GLN A 107 -1.87 -8.29 -0.91
C GLN A 107 -3.37 -8.54 -1.01
N ASN A 108 -4.17 -7.83 -0.20
CA ASN A 108 -5.63 -7.94 -0.22
C ASN A 108 -6.22 -7.58 -1.59
N LEU A 109 -5.59 -6.63 -2.28
CA LEU A 109 -5.81 -6.29 -3.68
C LEU A 109 -5.78 -7.52 -4.60
N ILE A 110 -4.63 -8.21 -4.58
CA ILE A 110 -4.36 -9.34 -5.46
C ILE A 110 -5.26 -10.51 -5.08
N ILE A 111 -5.50 -10.71 -3.78
CA ILE A 111 -6.44 -11.72 -3.30
C ILE A 111 -7.85 -11.42 -3.81
N GLY A 112 -8.32 -10.18 -3.70
CA GLY A 112 -9.66 -9.77 -4.15
C GLY A 112 -9.87 -9.90 -5.66
N SER A 113 -8.84 -9.66 -6.48
CA SER A 113 -8.91 -9.89 -7.93
C SER A 113 -8.91 -11.37 -8.33
N THR A 114 -8.44 -12.27 -7.46
CA THR A 114 -8.36 -13.72 -7.78
C THR A 114 -9.57 -14.52 -7.35
N SER A 115 -10.38 -14.03 -6.40
CA SER A 115 -11.49 -14.80 -5.84
C SER A 115 -12.68 -15.01 -6.79
N GLU A 116 -12.67 -14.39 -7.98
CA GLU A 116 -13.83 -14.39 -8.89
C GLU A 116 -13.55 -14.88 -10.33
N GLN A 117 -12.27 -15.12 -10.69
CA GLN A 117 -11.86 -15.35 -12.08
C GLN A 117 -10.91 -16.57 -12.20
N GLU A 118 -11.31 -17.73 -11.67
CA GLU A 118 -10.48 -18.95 -11.68
C GLU A 118 -10.51 -19.75 -13.01
N ASN A 119 -10.93 -19.18 -14.15
CA ASN A 119 -11.26 -20.01 -15.33
C ASN A 119 -10.52 -19.74 -16.65
N ASP A 120 -9.66 -18.72 -16.77
CA ASP A 120 -8.93 -18.44 -18.02
C ASP A 120 -7.39 -18.45 -17.85
N GLU A 121 -6.65 -19.06 -18.78
CA GLU A 121 -5.18 -19.18 -18.72
C GLU A 121 -4.45 -17.82 -18.80
N ASP A 122 -5.01 -16.84 -19.52
CA ASP A 122 -4.49 -15.47 -19.60
C ASP A 122 -4.55 -14.73 -18.25
N ASP A 123 -5.53 -15.07 -17.40
CA ASP A 123 -5.68 -14.48 -16.06
C ASP A 123 -4.61 -15.02 -15.09
N VAL A 124 -4.18 -16.28 -15.25
CA VAL A 124 -3.11 -16.87 -14.43
C VAL A 124 -1.76 -16.20 -14.72
N MET A 125 -1.45 -15.94 -15.98
CA MET A 125 -0.21 -15.24 -16.36
C MET A 125 -0.18 -13.79 -15.87
N THR A 126 -1.33 -13.10 -15.96
CA THR A 126 -1.49 -11.75 -15.42
C THR A 126 -1.30 -11.74 -13.89
N LEU A 127 -1.88 -12.73 -13.20
CA LEU A 127 -1.72 -12.89 -11.76
C LEU A 127 -0.27 -13.15 -11.34
N TYR A 128 0.46 -14.01 -12.04
CA TYR A 128 1.89 -14.24 -11.79
C TYR A 128 2.68 -12.92 -11.87
N GLY A 129 2.44 -12.12 -12.90
CA GLY A 129 3.05 -10.80 -13.03
C GLY A 129 2.71 -9.85 -11.88
N CYS A 130 1.47 -9.88 -11.37
CA CYS A 130 1.07 -9.10 -10.20
C CYS A 130 1.77 -9.56 -8.92
N VAL A 131 1.94 -10.87 -8.71
CA VAL A 131 2.63 -11.41 -7.52
C VAL A 131 4.13 -11.10 -7.56
N ASP A 132 4.76 -11.14 -8.74
CA ASP A 132 6.17 -10.75 -8.90
C ASP A 132 6.39 -9.25 -8.69
N ALA A 133 5.45 -8.42 -9.17
CA ALA A 133 5.44 -6.99 -8.88
C ALA A 133 5.29 -6.73 -7.37
N LEU A 134 4.40 -7.47 -6.70
CA LEU A 134 4.23 -7.40 -5.23
C LEU A 134 5.52 -7.79 -4.50
N ALA A 135 6.18 -8.88 -4.89
CA ALA A 135 7.43 -9.33 -4.30
C ALA A 135 8.52 -8.24 -4.39
N SER A 136 8.63 -7.60 -5.56
CA SER A 136 9.54 -6.47 -5.79
C SER A 136 9.21 -5.27 -4.90
N LEU A 137 7.92 -4.94 -4.74
CA LEU A 137 7.47 -3.85 -3.88
C LEU A 137 7.71 -4.12 -2.39
N ILE A 138 7.49 -5.36 -1.93
CA ILE A 138 7.77 -5.77 -0.54
C ILE A 138 9.27 -5.70 -0.25
N ALA A 139 10.12 -6.08 -1.20
CA ALA A 139 11.57 -5.91 -1.08
C ALA A 139 11.97 -4.42 -1.02
N GLU A 140 11.21 -3.55 -1.69
CA GLU A 140 11.40 -2.10 -1.66
C GLU A 140 10.80 -1.39 -0.43
N LEU A 141 10.08 -2.06 0.48
CA LEU A 141 9.51 -1.41 1.67
C LEU A 141 10.45 -1.46 2.89
N PRO A 142 10.52 -0.40 3.72
CA PRO A 142 11.31 -0.38 4.95
C PRO A 142 10.59 -1.14 6.08
N LEU A 143 10.34 -2.44 5.87
CA LEU A 143 9.68 -3.31 6.84
C LEU A 143 10.66 -3.79 7.91
N PRO A 144 10.27 -3.82 9.20
CA PRO A 144 10.92 -4.62 10.23
C PRO A 144 11.01 -6.11 9.89
N SER A 145 11.95 -6.85 10.50
CA SER A 145 12.20 -8.26 10.15
C SER A 145 10.99 -9.18 10.39
N ASP A 146 10.25 -8.94 11.47
CA ASP A 146 9.01 -9.62 11.84
C ASP A 146 7.89 -9.36 10.83
N TYR A 147 7.69 -8.11 10.42
CA TYR A 147 6.71 -7.77 9.38
C TYR A 147 7.11 -8.31 8.01
N ARG A 148 8.41 -8.27 7.68
CA ARG A 148 8.91 -8.75 6.40
C ARG A 148 8.59 -10.23 6.19
N LEU A 149 8.78 -11.07 7.21
CA LEU A 149 8.49 -12.51 7.12
C LEU A 149 7.01 -12.77 6.82
N ASP A 150 6.11 -12.14 7.57
CA ASP A 150 4.66 -12.26 7.39
C ASP A 150 4.23 -11.89 5.96
N GLN A 151 4.76 -10.78 5.44
CA GLN A 151 4.47 -10.35 4.08
C GLN A 151 4.99 -11.32 3.01
N TRP A 152 6.19 -11.89 3.19
CA TRP A 152 6.72 -12.91 2.28
C TRP A 152 5.96 -14.24 2.35
N LEU A 153 5.43 -14.62 3.51
CA LEU A 153 4.54 -15.78 3.62
C LEU A 153 3.25 -15.56 2.80
N GLY A 154 2.71 -14.34 2.86
CA GLY A 154 1.58 -13.92 2.02
C GLY A 154 1.86 -14.04 0.52
N VAL A 155 2.99 -13.48 0.05
CA VAL A 155 3.47 -13.64 -1.35
C VAL A 155 3.61 -15.12 -1.72
N GLY A 156 4.22 -15.92 -0.85
CA GLY A 156 4.40 -17.35 -1.08
C GLY A 156 3.09 -18.11 -1.22
N ASN A 157 2.07 -17.75 -0.43
CA ASN A 157 0.73 -18.31 -0.56
C ASN A 157 0.06 -17.90 -1.87
N LEU A 158 0.26 -16.66 -2.33
CA LEU A 158 -0.21 -16.21 -3.63
C LEU A 158 0.44 -16.98 -4.79
N TRP A 159 1.77 -17.12 -4.79
CA TRP A 159 2.47 -17.94 -5.80
C TRP A 159 1.99 -19.40 -5.81
N LYS A 160 1.76 -19.99 -4.63
CA LYS A 160 1.19 -21.35 -4.55
C LYS A 160 -0.18 -21.42 -5.21
N ARG A 161 -1.04 -20.42 -4.97
CA ARG A 161 -2.37 -20.36 -5.62
C ARG A 161 -2.26 -20.26 -7.13
N CYS A 162 -1.34 -19.45 -7.65
CA CYS A 162 -1.08 -19.38 -9.09
C CYS A 162 -0.61 -20.75 -9.66
N ALA A 163 0.25 -21.46 -8.92
CA ALA A 163 0.79 -22.75 -9.33
C ALA A 163 -0.24 -23.91 -9.25
N THR A 164 -1.26 -23.77 -8.41
CA THR A 164 -2.35 -24.75 -8.27
C THR A 164 -3.56 -24.46 -9.16
N ALA A 165 -3.56 -23.34 -9.89
CA ALA A 165 -4.63 -23.05 -10.84
C ALA A 165 -4.65 -24.12 -11.94
N PRO A 166 -5.81 -24.73 -12.24
CA PRO A 166 -5.88 -25.81 -13.22
C PRO A 166 -5.54 -25.25 -14.61
N TYR A 167 -4.46 -25.75 -15.21
CA TYR A 167 -4.25 -25.66 -16.67
C TYR A 167 -5.43 -26.39 -17.34
N LYS A 168 -6.22 -25.68 -18.14
CA LYS A 168 -7.32 -26.25 -18.92
C LYS A 168 -7.14 -25.97 -20.39
#